data_AF-A0A2W5B5E7-F1
#
_entry.id   AF-A0A2W5B5E7-F1
#
_cell.length_a   1.000
_cell.length_b   1.000
_cell.length_c   1.000
_cell.angle_alpha   90.00
_cell.angle_beta   90.00
_cell.angle_gamma   90.00
#
_symmetry.space_group_name_H-M   'P 1'
#
loop_
_entity.id
_entity.type
_entity.pdbx_description
1 polymer ?
#
loop_
_entity_poly.entity_id
_entity_poly.type
_entity_poly.pdbx_seq_one_letter_code
_entity_poly.pdbx_strand_id
1 'polypeptide(L)'
;MRDGTVTTTPILTIVGSAIHDIPSFYAEINRLFMANEDWKLGESLDALDDMLRGGYGAVRGGGPVILVWQDIDRARSHLGFAATCAFLEAKLQRPDRYDVARIDRQLADLKSGTGQTYFDIILDIIAGHSNIDLVAA
;
A
#
# COMPACT_ATOMS: atom_id res chain seq x y z
N MET A 1 33.22 27.14 5.47
CA MET A 1 31.81 27.55 5.34
C MET A 1 31.00 26.27 5.26
N ARG A 2 30.27 25.90 6.32
CA ARG A 2 29.40 24.71 6.32
C ARG A 2 28.07 25.17 5.73
N ASP A 3 27.77 24.70 4.53
CA ASP A 3 26.45 24.88 3.94
C ASP A 3 25.49 24.00 4.72
N GLY A 4 24.67 24.62 5.57
CA GLY A 4 23.66 23.93 6.35
C GLY A 4 22.44 23.74 5.44
N THR A 5 22.42 22.67 4.65
CA THR A 5 21.22 22.30 3.91
C THR A 5 20.13 21.94 4.91
N VAL A 6 19.15 22.83 5.05
CA VAL A 6 17.86 22.49 5.66
C VAL A 6 17.19 21.51 4.71
N THR A 7 17.28 20.22 5.02
CA THR A 7 16.55 19.20 4.26
C THR A 7 15.08 19.31 4.63
N THR A 8 14.28 19.94 3.78
CA THR A 8 12.82 19.91 3.90
C THR A 8 12.34 18.48 3.69
N THR A 9 11.56 17.95 4.64
CA THR A 9 10.91 16.64 4.51
C THR A 9 9.93 16.69 3.33
N PRO A 10 10.07 15.83 2.30
CA PRO A 10 9.14 15.80 1.18
C PRO A 10 7.74 15.39 1.63
N ILE A 11 6.74 15.97 0.96
CA ILE A 11 5.33 15.64 1.16
C ILE A 11 4.85 14.93 -0.11
N LEU A 12 4.34 13.71 0.06
CA LEU A 12 3.72 12.91 -0.99
C LEU A 12 2.23 12.79 -0.71
N THR A 13 1.38 12.92 -1.73
CA THR A 13 -0.07 12.89 -1.56
C THR A 13 -0.71 11.79 -2.39
N ILE A 14 -1.36 10.85 -1.70
CA ILE A 14 -2.25 9.85 -2.26
C ILE A 14 -3.64 10.48 -2.42
N VAL A 15 -4.21 10.36 -3.62
CA VAL A 15 -5.57 10.78 -3.94
C VAL A 15 -6.51 9.59 -3.75
N GLY A 16 -7.08 9.45 -2.55
CA GLY A 16 -7.96 8.33 -2.19
C GLY A 16 -9.22 8.26 -3.03
N SER A 17 -9.69 9.39 -3.56
CA SER A 17 -10.82 9.45 -4.50
C SER A 17 -10.53 8.84 -5.88
N ALA A 18 -9.26 8.59 -6.22
CA ALA A 18 -8.86 7.85 -7.42
C ALA A 18 -8.84 6.33 -7.20
N ILE A 19 -8.96 5.87 -5.95
CA ILE A 19 -8.88 4.45 -5.59
C ILE A 19 -10.29 3.86 -5.53
N HIS A 20 -10.59 2.91 -6.41
CA HIS A 20 -11.86 2.21 -6.48
C HIS A 20 -11.74 0.67 -6.42
N ASP A 21 -10.51 0.15 -6.45
CA ASP A 21 -10.13 -1.26 -6.35
C ASP A 21 -8.61 -1.40 -6.09
N ILE A 22 -8.11 -2.64 -5.99
CA ILE A 22 -6.67 -2.91 -5.78
C ILE A 22 -5.81 -2.41 -6.95
N PRO A 23 -6.15 -2.66 -8.24
CA PRO A 23 -5.36 -2.13 -9.36
C PRO A 23 -5.24 -0.59 -9.38
N SER A 24 -6.33 0.13 -9.09
CA SER A 24 -6.31 1.61 -9.02
C SER A 24 -5.47 2.12 -7.84
N PHE A 25 -5.42 1.39 -6.71
CA PHE A 25 -4.45 1.67 -5.65
C PHE A 25 -3.01 1.59 -6.16
N TYR A 26 -2.61 0.51 -6.84
CA TYR A 26 -1.25 0.40 -7.37
C TYR A 26 -0.98 1.38 -8.51
N ALA A 27 -1.98 1.78 -9.29
CA ALA A 27 -1.84 2.86 -10.26
C ALA A 27 -1.50 4.19 -9.57
N GLU A 28 -2.14 4.49 -8.44
CA GLU A 28 -1.88 5.68 -7.64
C GLU A 28 -0.51 5.62 -6.96
N ILE A 29 -0.11 4.46 -6.42
CA ILE A 29 1.24 4.24 -5.90
C ILE A 29 2.29 4.44 -6.99
N ASN A 30 2.07 3.91 -8.20
CA ASN A 30 2.99 4.10 -9.32
C ASN A 30 3.07 5.57 -9.76
N ARG A 31 1.94 6.29 -9.79
CA ARG A 31 1.91 7.72 -10.11
C ARG A 31 2.73 8.54 -9.13
N LEU A 32 2.68 8.18 -7.85
CA LEU A 32 3.28 8.96 -6.77
C LEU A 32 4.75 8.60 -6.52
N PHE A 33 5.04 7.30 -6.37
CA PHE A 33 6.35 6.82 -5.96
C PHE A 33 7.24 6.43 -7.13
N MET A 34 6.66 5.92 -8.22
CA MET A 34 7.43 5.31 -9.33
C MET A 34 7.53 6.22 -10.56
N ALA A 35 7.11 7.48 -10.48
CA ALA A 35 7.06 8.40 -11.63
C ALA A 35 8.42 8.62 -12.32
N ASN A 36 9.53 8.45 -11.58
CA ASN A 36 10.89 8.62 -12.09
C ASN A 36 11.61 7.29 -12.37
N GLU A 37 10.90 6.17 -12.24
CA GLU A 37 11.43 4.84 -12.57
C GLU A 37 10.97 4.45 -13.99
N ASP A 38 11.74 3.61 -14.68
CA ASP A 38 11.45 3.13 -16.03
C ASP A 38 10.54 1.88 -16.07
N TRP A 39 10.08 1.44 -14.89
CA TRP A 39 9.19 0.30 -14.68
C TRP A 39 8.10 0.63 -13.67
N LYS A 40 7.07 -0.23 -13.60
CA LYS A 40 5.95 -0.07 -12.67
C LYS A 40 5.99 -1.13 -11.58
N LEU A 41 5.71 -0.71 -10.36
CA LEU A 41 5.44 -1.60 -9.23
C LEU A 41 4.26 -2.52 -9.57
N GLY A 42 4.47 -3.82 -9.43
CA GLY A 42 3.41 -4.80 -9.56
C GLY A 42 2.44 -4.76 -8.38
N GLU A 43 1.27 -5.39 -8.55
CA GLU A 43 0.23 -5.47 -7.51
C GLU A 43 0.60 -6.47 -6.40
N SER A 44 1.63 -6.13 -5.62
CA SER A 44 2.19 -6.97 -4.55
C SER A 44 2.40 -6.18 -3.27
N LEU A 45 1.88 -6.71 -2.16
CA LEU A 45 2.09 -6.15 -0.83
C LEU A 45 3.57 -6.21 -0.42
N ASP A 46 4.30 -7.26 -0.84
CA ASP A 46 5.74 -7.35 -0.59
C ASP A 46 6.51 -6.27 -1.35
N ALA A 47 6.07 -5.97 -2.59
CA ALA A 47 6.69 -4.91 -3.38
C ALA A 47 6.37 -3.52 -2.80
N LEU A 48 5.15 -3.31 -2.30
CA LEU A 48 4.80 -2.10 -1.54
C LEU A 48 5.68 -1.93 -0.30
N ASP A 49 5.87 -3.00 0.47
CA ASP A 49 6.70 -3.00 1.68
C ASP A 49 8.18 -2.69 1.36
N ASP A 50 8.73 -3.33 0.33
CA ASP A 50 10.11 -3.09 -0.13
C ASP A 50 10.33 -1.66 -0.65
N MET A 51 9.33 -1.11 -1.35
CA MET A 51 9.33 0.27 -1.80
C MET A 51 9.43 1.22 -0.60
N LEU A 52 8.54 1.09 0.39
CA LEU A 52 8.45 1.98 1.54
C LEU A 52 9.69 1.92 2.45
N ARG A 53 10.37 0.76 2.49
CA ARG A 53 11.68 0.60 3.11
C ARG A 53 12.79 1.43 2.45
N GLY A 54 12.56 1.91 1.23
CA GLY A 54 13.46 2.79 0.48
C GLY A 54 14.31 2.08 -0.58
N GLY A 55 13.86 0.94 -1.10
CA GLY A 55 14.56 0.22 -2.17
C GLY A 55 14.62 0.99 -3.50
N TYR A 56 13.56 1.74 -3.83
CA TYR A 56 13.37 2.44 -5.11
C TYR A 56 12.28 3.52 -5.00
N GLY A 57 12.07 4.28 -6.08
CA GLY A 57 11.04 5.30 -6.17
C GLY A 57 11.32 6.55 -5.34
N ALA A 58 10.29 7.34 -5.06
CA ALA A 58 10.38 8.63 -4.38
C ALA A 58 10.93 8.56 -2.94
N VAL A 59 10.96 7.37 -2.34
CA VAL A 59 11.48 7.11 -0.99
C VAL A 59 12.85 6.42 -1.01
N ARG A 60 13.49 6.30 -2.18
CA ARG A 60 14.79 5.64 -2.33
C ARG A 60 15.83 6.20 -1.37
N GLY A 61 16.52 5.31 -0.67
CA GLY A 61 17.50 5.67 0.36
C GLY A 61 16.92 5.86 1.76
N GLY A 62 15.60 5.70 1.94
CA GLY A 62 14.96 5.62 3.27
C GLY A 62 14.90 6.96 4.01
N GLY A 63 14.90 8.08 3.28
CA GLY A 63 14.72 9.41 3.88
C GLY A 63 13.30 9.59 4.46
N PRO A 64 13.13 10.48 5.44
CA PRO A 64 11.82 10.75 6.02
C PRO A 64 10.87 11.36 4.97
N VAL A 65 9.60 10.98 5.01
CA VAL A 65 8.54 11.48 4.12
C VAL A 65 7.25 11.67 4.91
N ILE A 66 6.53 12.75 4.63
CA ILE A 66 5.14 12.92 5.06
C ILE A 66 4.24 12.39 3.95
N LEU A 67 3.48 11.34 4.23
CA LEU A 67 2.52 10.74 3.31
C LEU A 67 1.12 11.24 3.68
N VAL A 68 0.59 12.18 2.91
CA VAL A 68 -0.79 12.64 3.04
C VAL A 68 -1.70 11.70 2.26
N TRP A 69 -2.72 11.15 2.89
CA TRP A 69 -3.74 10.35 2.22
C TRP A 69 -5.07 11.08 2.24
N GLN A 70 -5.39 11.75 1.13
CA GLN A 70 -6.64 12.48 0.95
C GLN A 70 -7.79 11.52 0.67
N ASP A 71 -8.99 11.80 1.17
CA ASP A 71 -10.18 10.96 0.97
C ASP A 71 -9.94 9.50 1.41
N ILE A 72 -9.20 9.31 2.51
CA ILE A 72 -8.77 7.99 2.96
C ILE A 72 -9.95 7.03 3.21
N ASP A 73 -11.08 7.55 3.68
CA ASP A 73 -12.28 6.75 3.92
C ASP A 73 -12.90 6.21 2.63
N ARG A 74 -12.73 6.92 1.51
CA ARG A 74 -13.17 6.43 0.21
C ARG A 74 -12.31 5.24 -0.22
N ALA A 75 -10.99 5.36 -0.10
CA ALA A 75 -10.09 4.24 -0.34
C ALA A 75 -10.38 3.05 0.61
N ARG A 76 -10.64 3.31 1.89
CA ARG A 76 -11.05 2.28 2.87
C ARG A 76 -12.29 1.52 2.44
N SER A 77 -13.31 2.23 1.94
CA SER A 77 -14.54 1.58 1.47
C SER A 77 -14.30 0.66 0.26
N HIS A 78 -13.40 1.06 -0.64
CA HIS A 78 -13.09 0.33 -1.88
C HIS A 78 -12.08 -0.80 -1.69
N LEU A 79 -11.17 -0.69 -0.72
CA LEU A 79 -10.16 -1.69 -0.38
C LEU A 79 -10.55 -2.53 0.85
N GLY A 80 -11.77 -2.38 1.33
CA GLY A 80 -12.31 -3.07 2.51
C GLY A 80 -12.72 -4.53 2.23
N PHE A 81 -13.75 -4.98 2.94
CA PHE A 81 -14.20 -6.37 2.94
C PHE A 81 -14.42 -6.98 1.55
N ALA A 82 -15.17 -6.30 0.67
CA ALA A 82 -15.54 -6.84 -0.64
C ALA A 82 -14.32 -7.07 -1.54
N ALA A 83 -13.42 -6.09 -1.64
CA ALA A 83 -12.18 -6.22 -2.41
C ALA A 83 -11.26 -7.30 -1.83
N THR A 84 -11.20 -7.41 -0.51
CA THR A 84 -10.38 -8.43 0.16
C THR A 84 -10.91 -9.84 -0.11
N CYS A 85 -12.23 -10.05 -0.06
CA CYS A 85 -12.85 -11.31 -0.45
C CYS A 85 -12.51 -11.67 -1.90
N ALA A 86 -12.72 -10.75 -2.84
CA ALA A 86 -12.42 -10.99 -4.25
C ALA A 86 -10.94 -11.31 -4.49
N PHE A 87 -10.03 -10.63 -3.79
CA PHE A 87 -8.60 -10.88 -3.84
C PHE A 87 -8.21 -12.29 -3.34
N LEU A 88 -8.76 -12.70 -2.19
CA LEU A 88 -8.51 -14.03 -1.64
C LEU A 88 -9.12 -15.13 -2.50
N GLU A 89 -10.35 -14.94 -2.98
CA GLU A 89 -11.04 -15.88 -3.87
C GLU A 89 -10.31 -16.06 -5.21
N ALA A 90 -9.76 -14.97 -5.77
CA ALA A 90 -8.92 -15.05 -6.97
C ALA A 90 -7.64 -15.87 -6.74
N LYS A 91 -7.04 -15.78 -5.54
CA LYS A 91 -5.88 -16.62 -5.18
C LYS A 91 -6.23 -18.10 -5.10
N LEU A 92 -7.42 -18.45 -4.61
CA LEU A 92 -7.90 -19.83 -4.56
C LEU A 92 -8.05 -20.46 -5.96
N GLN A 93 -8.24 -19.65 -7.01
CA GLN A 93 -8.25 -20.13 -8.40
C GLN A 93 -6.86 -20.53 -8.94
N ARG A 94 -5.80 -20.33 -8.14
CA ARG A 94 -4.40 -20.64 -8.50
C ARG A 94 -3.73 -21.50 -7.43
N PRO A 95 -4.25 -22.72 -7.18
CA PRO A 95 -3.75 -23.60 -6.13
C PRO A 95 -2.31 -24.10 -6.39
N ASP A 96 -1.83 -23.99 -7.64
CA ASP A 96 -0.43 -24.26 -8.03
C ASP A 96 0.55 -23.20 -7.50
N ARG A 97 0.07 -22.01 -7.14
CA ARG A 97 0.91 -20.86 -6.74
C ARG A 97 0.76 -20.45 -5.29
N TYR A 98 -0.41 -20.70 -4.70
CA TYR A 98 -0.74 -20.22 -3.36
C TYR A 98 -1.09 -21.36 -2.42
N ASP A 99 -0.76 -21.17 -1.15
CA ASP A 99 -1.18 -22.05 -0.07
C ASP A 99 -2.70 -21.90 0.17
N VAL A 100 -3.47 -22.81 -0.43
CA VAL A 100 -4.94 -22.84 -0.37
C VAL A 100 -5.44 -22.84 1.08
N ALA A 101 -4.85 -23.68 1.95
CA ALA A 101 -5.29 -23.80 3.33
C ALA A 101 -5.08 -22.51 4.13
N ARG A 102 -4.00 -21.78 3.84
CA ARG A 102 -3.77 -20.45 4.41
C ARG A 102 -4.77 -19.43 3.90
N ILE A 103 -5.04 -19.39 2.59
CA ILE A 103 -5.98 -18.43 2.00
C ILE A 103 -7.42 -18.68 2.49
N ASP A 104 -7.85 -19.95 2.57
CA ASP A 104 -9.17 -20.30 3.11
C ASP A 104 -9.35 -19.82 4.55
N ARG A 105 -8.31 -19.95 5.38
CA ARG A 105 -8.33 -19.43 6.75
C ARG A 105 -8.45 -17.91 6.80
N GLN A 106 -7.67 -17.20 5.98
CA GLN A 106 -7.77 -15.74 5.86
C GLN A 106 -9.17 -15.30 5.44
N LEU A 107 -9.79 -16.02 4.50
CA LEU A 107 -11.14 -15.71 4.04
C LEU A 107 -12.19 -16.01 5.13
N ALA A 108 -12.02 -17.09 5.90
CA ALA A 108 -12.88 -17.41 7.02
C ALA A 108 -12.78 -16.35 8.13
N ASP A 109 -11.56 -15.98 8.53
CA ASP A 109 -11.31 -14.95 9.54
C ASP A 109 -11.91 -13.60 9.10
N LEU A 110 -11.73 -13.22 7.83
CA LEU A 110 -12.33 -12.03 7.27
C LEU A 110 -13.86 -12.06 7.36
N LYS A 111 -14.48 -13.19 6.98
CA LYS A 111 -15.95 -13.39 7.03
C LYS A 111 -16.50 -13.41 8.45
N SER A 112 -15.73 -13.82 9.45
CA SER A 112 -16.11 -13.73 10.86
C SER A 112 -15.81 -12.37 11.50
N GLY A 113 -15.24 -11.42 10.76
CA GLY A 113 -14.87 -10.09 11.27
C GLY A 113 -13.63 -10.07 12.16
N THR A 114 -12.84 -11.15 12.15
CA THR A 114 -11.59 -11.28 12.92
C THR A 114 -10.34 -11.14 12.05
N GLY A 115 -10.49 -11.21 10.73
CA GLY A 115 -9.43 -11.02 9.74
C GLY A 115 -9.32 -9.57 9.27
N GLN A 116 -8.16 -9.25 8.70
CA GLN A 116 -7.84 -7.92 8.19
C GLN A 116 -8.37 -7.72 6.76
N THR A 117 -8.82 -6.51 6.45
CA THR A 117 -9.04 -6.10 5.06
C THR A 117 -7.73 -5.78 4.37
N TYR A 118 -7.75 -5.71 3.04
CA TYR A 118 -6.60 -5.28 2.23
C TYR A 118 -6.16 -3.87 2.63
N PHE A 119 -7.12 -2.99 2.93
CA PHE A 119 -6.85 -1.67 3.48
C PHE A 119 -6.11 -1.71 4.82
N ASP A 120 -6.55 -2.56 5.76
CA ASP A 120 -5.88 -2.69 7.06
C ASP A 120 -4.44 -3.19 6.90
N ILE A 121 -4.22 -4.14 5.99
CA ILE A 121 -2.87 -4.64 5.68
C ILE A 121 -1.98 -3.52 5.10
N ILE A 122 -2.51 -2.65 4.22
CA ILE A 122 -1.77 -1.50 3.71
C ILE A 122 -1.39 -0.55 4.85
N LEU A 123 -2.31 -0.25 5.77
CA LEU A 123 -2.02 0.62 6.91
C LEU A 123 -0.96 0.03 7.83
N ASP A 124 -1.02 -1.28 8.10
CA ASP A 124 -0.02 -1.98 8.91
C ASP A 124 1.35 -1.94 8.24
N ILE A 125 1.42 -2.14 6.92
CA ILE A 125 2.66 -2.00 6.15
C ILE A 125 3.19 -0.59 6.32
N ILE A 126 2.40 0.46 6.04
CA ILE A 126 2.84 1.85 6.17
C ILE A 126 3.33 2.15 7.59
N ALA A 127 2.59 1.73 8.62
CA ALA A 127 2.94 1.93 10.02
C ALA A 127 4.22 1.20 10.45
N GLY A 128 4.62 0.15 9.72
CA GLY A 128 5.87 -0.58 9.93
C GLY A 128 7.12 0.21 9.50
N HIS A 129 6.97 1.31 8.77
CA HIS A 129 8.08 2.11 8.23
C HIS A 129 8.23 3.44 8.98
N SER A 130 9.25 3.53 9.84
CA SER A 130 9.49 4.72 10.68
C SER A 130 9.93 5.97 9.89
N ASN A 131 10.31 5.81 8.63
CA ASN A 131 10.59 6.92 7.71
C ASN A 131 9.32 7.54 7.11
N ILE A 132 8.14 6.96 7.33
CA ILE A 132 6.88 7.44 6.77
C ILE A 132 6.00 8.00 7.90
N ASP A 133 5.66 9.29 7.81
CA ASP A 133 4.66 9.93 8.67
C ASP A 133 3.32 10.02 7.91
N LEU A 134 2.37 9.14 8.23
CA LEU A 134 1.08 9.08 7.57
C LEU A 134 0.11 10.09 8.16
N VAL A 135 -0.40 10.99 7.32
CA VAL A 135 -1.43 11.98 7.67
C VAL A 135 -2.69 11.68 6.87
N ALA A 136 -3.75 11.23 7.56
CA ALA A 136 -5.08 11.11 6.98
C ALA A 136 -5.69 12.51 6.79
N ALA A 137 -6.24 12.77 5.59
CA ALA A 137 -6.82 14.06 5.20
C ALA A 137 -8.15 13.92 4.45
#